data_AF-A0AAU6S9H8-F1
#
_entry.id   AF-A0AAU6S9H8-F1
#
_cell.length_a   1.000
_cell.length_b   1.000
_cell.length_c   1.000
_cell.angle_alpha   90.00
_cell.angle_beta   90.00
_cell.angle_gamma   90.00
#
_symmetry.space_group_name_H-M   'P 1'
#
loop_
_entity.id
_entity.type
_entity.pdbx_description
1 polymer ?
#
loop_
_entity_poly.entity_id
_entity_poly.type
_entity_poly.pdbx_seq_one_letter_code
_entity_poly.pdbx_strand_id
1 'polypeptide(L)'
;MTGFTQRLGTVLEHRAVGIRRALDAPERTPRSAVVLGRVVGVGFAVCFLTGVYSHLQQHPLDWLPLPTRPVDLYAWTQGLHVTVGTALLPLVLAKLWVVYPRLFAWPPVRSLVDVVERGSVAILVSASLLQLVMGVLNTFQWYPWPFSFPRTHWGLSWVVVGAIAVHLGIKLPLIARHWRREAAPQDPT
;
A
#
# COMPACT_ATOMS: atom_id res chain seq x y z
N MET A 1 -23.05 30.64 36.03
CA MET A 1 -22.98 29.88 34.75
C MET A 1 -21.55 29.74 34.19
N THR A 2 -20.52 30.26 34.88
CA THR A 2 -19.12 30.31 34.42
C THR A 2 -18.30 29.03 34.65
N GLY A 3 -18.68 28.20 35.63
CA GLY A 3 -17.92 26.97 35.96
C GLY A 3 -18.13 25.79 34.99
N PHE A 4 -19.27 25.75 34.29
CA PHE A 4 -19.58 24.68 33.34
C PHE A 4 -18.80 24.86 32.03
N THR A 5 -18.73 26.08 31.50
CA THR A 5 -17.97 26.40 30.27
C THR A 5 -16.46 26.21 30.47
N GLN A 6 -15.92 26.50 31.66
CA GLN A 6 -14.51 26.32 31.97
C GLN A 6 -14.12 24.84 32.15
N ARG A 7 -15.01 24.02 32.74
CA ARG A 7 -14.83 22.55 32.76
C ARG A 7 -14.96 21.91 31.38
N LEU A 8 -15.87 22.39 30.54
CA LEU A 8 -16.01 21.88 29.18
C LEU A 8 -14.76 22.21 28.34
N GLY A 9 -14.25 23.44 28.45
CA GLY A 9 -13.04 23.89 27.73
C GLY A 9 -11.80 23.05 28.09
N THR A 10 -11.56 22.83 29.38
CA THR A 10 -10.42 22.01 29.85
C THR A 10 -10.51 20.54 29.44
N VAL A 11 -11.71 19.95 29.43
CA VAL A 11 -11.92 18.58 28.92
C VAL A 11 -11.68 18.51 27.41
N LEU A 12 -12.14 19.51 26.65
CA LEU A 12 -11.94 19.58 25.19
C LEU A 12 -10.46 19.79 24.84
N GLU A 13 -9.75 20.65 25.57
CA GLU A 13 -8.31 20.88 25.39
C GLU A 13 -7.48 19.63 25.72
N HIS A 14 -7.76 18.96 26.84
CA HIS A 14 -7.07 17.71 27.18
C HIS A 14 -7.32 16.61 26.15
N ARG A 15 -8.55 16.51 25.61
CA ARG A 15 -8.83 15.57 24.52
C ARG A 15 -8.12 15.98 23.22
N ALA A 16 -8.06 17.26 22.89
CA ALA A 16 -7.34 17.75 21.71
C ALA A 16 -5.83 17.49 21.80
N VAL A 17 -5.22 17.70 22.97
CA VAL A 17 -3.79 17.40 23.23
C VAL A 17 -3.53 15.89 23.19
N GLY A 18 -4.42 15.08 23.76
CA GLY A 18 -4.35 13.62 23.68
C GLY A 18 -4.43 13.11 22.24
N ILE A 19 -5.32 13.68 21.43
CA ILE A 19 -5.43 13.39 19.99
C ILE A 19 -4.14 13.83 19.27
N ARG A 20 -3.60 15.02 19.55
CA ARG A 20 -2.35 15.51 18.95
C ARG A 20 -1.16 14.60 19.27
N ARG A 21 -0.97 14.22 20.54
CA ARG A 21 0.08 13.28 20.95
C ARG A 21 -0.11 11.89 20.33
N ALA A 22 -1.35 11.41 20.26
CA ALA A 22 -1.66 10.15 19.60
C ALA A 22 -1.35 10.22 18.10
N LEU A 23 -1.53 11.37 17.44
CA LEU A 23 -1.16 11.59 16.03
C LEU A 23 0.37 11.70 15.83
N ASP A 24 1.06 12.33 16.78
CA ASP A 24 2.52 12.57 16.79
C ASP A 24 3.35 11.38 17.32
N ALA A 25 2.79 10.17 17.32
CA ALA A 25 3.47 8.98 17.83
C ALA A 25 4.87 8.80 17.18
N PRO A 26 5.93 8.45 17.95
CA PRO A 26 7.32 8.40 17.47
C PRO A 26 7.53 7.58 16.20
N GLU A 27 6.71 6.57 15.98
CA GLU A 27 6.75 5.67 14.84
C GLU A 27 6.17 6.27 13.54
N ARG A 28 5.41 7.38 13.59
CA ARG A 28 4.71 7.98 12.44
C ARG A 28 5.50 9.10 11.78
N THR A 29 6.75 8.83 11.45
CA THR A 29 7.62 9.79 10.75
C THR A 29 7.43 9.73 9.23
N PRO A 30 7.75 10.81 8.50
CA PRO A 30 7.85 10.76 7.04
C PRO A 30 8.81 9.65 6.56
N ARG A 31 9.89 9.40 7.32
CA ARG A 31 10.87 8.34 7.02
C ARG A 31 10.23 6.95 7.10
N SER A 32 9.48 6.63 8.17
CA SER A 32 8.83 5.32 8.29
C SER A 32 7.79 5.12 7.18
N ALA A 33 7.04 6.16 6.82
CA ALA A 33 6.11 6.13 5.70
C ALA A 33 6.83 5.79 4.37
N VAL A 34 7.99 6.40 4.09
CA VAL A 34 8.75 6.14 2.86
C VAL A 34 9.34 4.72 2.86
N VAL A 35 9.98 4.30 3.96
CA VAL A 35 10.59 2.98 4.07
C VAL A 35 9.55 1.87 3.89
N LEU A 36 8.45 1.93 4.64
CA LEU A 36 7.35 0.96 4.49
C LEU A 36 6.77 1.00 3.08
N GLY A 37 6.61 2.18 2.49
CA GLY A 37 6.11 2.31 1.13
C GLY A 37 7.01 1.62 0.10
N ARG A 38 8.35 1.74 0.23
CA ARG A 38 9.31 1.07 -0.65
C ARG A 38 9.28 -0.44 -0.47
N VAL A 39 9.31 -0.92 0.78
CA VAL A 39 9.26 -2.36 1.08
C VAL A 39 7.97 -2.98 0.54
N VAL A 40 6.82 -2.34 0.78
CA VAL A 40 5.52 -2.78 0.26
C VAL A 40 5.52 -2.78 -1.28
N GLY A 41 6.02 -1.72 -1.92
CA GLY A 41 6.10 -1.64 -3.37
C GLY A 41 6.97 -2.73 -4.00
N VAL A 42 8.14 -3.00 -3.42
CA VAL A 42 9.03 -4.11 -3.85
C VAL A 42 8.34 -5.45 -3.65
N GLY A 43 7.68 -5.68 -2.51
CA GLY A 43 6.95 -6.92 -2.26
C GLY A 43 5.84 -7.15 -3.27
N PHE A 44 5.04 -6.13 -3.59
CA PHE A 44 4.01 -6.24 -4.64
C PHE A 44 4.61 -6.55 -6.00
N ALA A 45 5.75 -5.93 -6.36
CA ALA A 45 6.43 -6.25 -7.61
C ALA A 45 6.91 -7.72 -7.65
N VAL A 46 7.49 -8.22 -6.56
CA VAL A 46 7.90 -9.63 -6.44
C VAL A 46 6.71 -10.58 -6.58
N CYS A 47 5.61 -10.34 -5.85
CA CYS A 47 4.39 -11.15 -5.96
C CYS A 47 3.80 -11.07 -7.37
N PHE A 48 3.76 -9.90 -7.98
CA PHE A 48 3.23 -9.74 -9.34
C PHE A 48 4.05 -10.53 -10.36
N LEU A 49 5.37 -10.39 -10.37
CA LEU A 49 6.25 -11.08 -11.32
C LEU A 49 6.20 -12.60 -11.15
N THR A 50 6.23 -13.09 -9.91
CA THR A 50 6.09 -14.53 -9.61
C THR A 50 4.69 -15.05 -9.95
N GLY A 51 3.65 -14.23 -9.80
CA GLY A 51 2.28 -14.55 -10.20
C GLY A 51 2.10 -14.61 -11.72
N VAL A 52 2.67 -13.68 -12.47
CA VAL A 52 2.73 -13.70 -13.94
C VAL A 52 3.45 -14.94 -14.43
N TYR A 53 4.60 -15.25 -13.85
CA TYR A 53 5.33 -16.48 -14.17
C TYR A 53 4.47 -17.73 -13.92
N SER A 54 3.79 -17.81 -12.77
CA SER A 54 2.87 -18.91 -12.44
C SER A 54 1.73 -19.03 -13.45
N HIS A 55 1.11 -17.91 -13.82
CA HIS A 55 0.01 -17.87 -14.77
C HIS A 55 0.43 -18.35 -16.16
N LEU A 56 1.58 -17.88 -16.65
CA LEU A 56 2.11 -18.28 -17.94
C LEU A 56 2.60 -19.74 -17.97
N GLN A 57 2.99 -20.32 -16.83
CA GLN A 57 3.25 -21.77 -16.75
C GLN A 57 1.95 -22.59 -16.83
N GLN A 58 0.86 -22.09 -16.25
CA GLN A 58 -0.46 -22.74 -16.30
C GLN A 58 -1.17 -22.55 -17.65
N HIS A 59 -0.90 -21.42 -18.31
CA HIS A 59 -1.46 -21.02 -19.59
C HIS A 59 -0.32 -20.62 -20.54
N PRO A 60 0.44 -21.59 -21.05
CA PRO A 60 1.60 -21.32 -21.89
C PRO A 60 1.22 -20.59 -23.17
N LEU A 61 2.09 -19.68 -23.59
CA LEU A 61 2.01 -19.02 -24.89
C LEU A 61 2.96 -19.76 -25.84
N ASP A 62 2.47 -20.19 -27.00
CA ASP A 62 3.25 -21.02 -27.94
C ASP A 62 4.56 -20.34 -28.40
N TRP A 63 4.59 -19.01 -28.43
CA TRP A 63 5.75 -18.22 -28.87
C TRP A 63 6.72 -17.86 -27.75
N LEU A 64 6.37 -18.09 -26.48
CA LEU A 64 7.19 -17.74 -25.32
C LEU A 64 7.52 -18.99 -24.50
N PRO A 65 8.60 -19.73 -24.84
CA PRO A 65 9.02 -20.87 -24.05
C PRO A 65 9.53 -20.39 -22.69
N LEU A 66 8.81 -20.71 -21.62
CA LEU A 66 9.23 -20.41 -20.26
C LEU A 66 10.22 -21.46 -19.74
N PRO A 67 11.25 -21.04 -18.98
CA PRO A 67 12.20 -21.97 -18.40
C PRO A 67 11.50 -22.90 -17.42
N THR A 68 11.59 -24.21 -17.66
CA THR A 68 11.16 -25.27 -16.72
C THR A 68 12.32 -25.82 -15.90
N ARG A 69 13.52 -25.26 -16.10
CA ARG A 69 14.74 -25.63 -15.39
C ARG A 69 15.38 -24.41 -14.72
N PRO A 70 16.00 -24.57 -13.54
CA PRO A 70 16.11 -25.83 -12.78
C PRO A 70 14.74 -26.35 -12.30
N VAL A 71 14.64 -27.65 -12.01
CA VAL A 71 13.35 -28.31 -11.70
C VAL A 71 12.63 -27.69 -10.50
N ASP A 72 13.40 -27.07 -9.59
CA ASP A 72 12.88 -26.39 -8.40
C ASP A 72 12.48 -24.93 -8.65
N LEU A 73 12.69 -24.38 -9.85
CA LEU A 73 12.42 -22.98 -10.16
C LEU A 73 10.96 -22.60 -9.83
N TYR A 74 10.02 -23.44 -10.21
CA TYR A 74 8.61 -23.21 -9.90
C TYR A 74 8.37 -23.21 -8.39
N ALA A 75 8.93 -24.17 -7.65
CA ALA A 75 8.81 -24.24 -6.20
C ALA A 75 9.38 -22.99 -5.51
N TRP A 76 10.54 -22.49 -5.95
CA TRP A 76 11.13 -21.25 -5.43
C TRP A 76 10.28 -20.03 -5.71
N THR A 77 9.78 -19.87 -6.95
CA THR A 77 8.91 -18.73 -7.28
C THR A 77 7.59 -18.75 -6.53
N GLN A 78 6.98 -19.94 -6.33
CA GLN A 78 5.75 -20.08 -5.55
C GLN A 78 5.98 -19.87 -4.06
N GLY A 79 7.05 -20.45 -3.51
CA GLY A 79 7.45 -20.21 -2.12
C GLY A 79 7.68 -18.72 -1.85
N LEU A 80 8.43 -18.05 -2.73
CA LEU A 80 8.64 -16.61 -2.64
C LEU A 80 7.32 -15.83 -2.74
N HIS A 81 6.44 -16.18 -3.68
CA HIS A 81 5.14 -15.53 -3.85
C HIS A 81 4.29 -15.59 -2.57
N VAL A 82 4.16 -16.79 -2.00
CA VAL A 82 3.33 -17.02 -0.80
C VAL A 82 3.95 -16.37 0.43
N THR A 83 5.26 -16.53 0.64
CA THR A 83 5.94 -15.93 1.81
C THR A 83 5.89 -14.41 1.76
N VAL A 84 6.20 -13.79 0.62
CA VAL A 84 6.15 -12.33 0.46
C VAL A 84 4.72 -11.83 0.54
N GLY A 85 3.77 -12.49 -0.11
CA GLY A 85 2.35 -12.14 -0.05
C GLY A 85 1.79 -12.18 1.38
N THR A 86 2.17 -13.19 2.15
CA THR A 86 1.78 -13.31 3.56
C THR A 86 2.40 -12.20 4.41
N ALA A 87 3.70 -11.92 4.22
CA ALA A 87 4.39 -10.84 4.94
C ALA A 87 3.87 -9.44 4.56
N LEU A 88 3.37 -9.25 3.34
CA LEU A 88 2.80 -7.98 2.89
C LEU A 88 1.54 -7.59 3.67
N LEU A 89 0.74 -8.54 4.14
CA LEU A 89 -0.49 -8.22 4.89
C LEU A 89 -0.22 -7.35 6.13
N PRO A 90 0.62 -7.77 7.10
CA PRO A 90 0.96 -6.91 8.23
C PRO A 90 1.75 -5.66 7.82
N LEU A 91 2.57 -5.71 6.77
CA LEU A 91 3.33 -4.53 6.29
C LEU A 91 2.41 -3.45 5.70
N VAL A 92 1.39 -3.83 4.95
CA VAL A 92 0.37 -2.91 4.43
C VAL A 92 -0.44 -2.32 5.59
N LEU A 93 -0.83 -3.12 6.58
CA LEU A 93 -1.51 -2.62 7.78
C LEU A 93 -0.63 -1.65 8.57
N ALA A 94 0.67 -1.94 8.72
CA ALA A 94 1.63 -1.03 9.35
C ALA A 94 1.78 0.27 8.55
N LYS A 95 1.85 0.19 7.22
CA LYS A 95 1.86 1.37 6.35
C LYS A 95 0.60 2.21 6.52
N LEU A 96 -0.57 1.57 6.55
CA LEU A 96 -1.85 2.23 6.80
C LEU A 96 -1.88 2.89 8.18
N TRP A 97 -1.39 2.23 9.22
CA TRP A 97 -1.25 2.83 10.55
C TRP A 97 -0.39 4.10 10.56
N VAL A 98 0.67 4.14 9.77
CA VAL A 98 1.51 5.33 9.66
C VAL A 98 0.80 6.45 8.89
N VAL A 99 0.00 6.13 7.86
CA VAL A 99 -0.60 7.15 6.97
C VAL A 99 -2.07 7.46 7.24
N TYR A 100 -2.77 6.71 8.10
CA TYR A 100 -4.21 6.88 8.31
C TYR A 100 -4.63 8.30 8.67
N PRO A 101 -3.86 9.12 9.44
CA PRO A 101 -4.29 10.47 9.75
C PRO A 101 -4.44 11.33 8.49
N ARG A 102 -3.63 11.05 7.47
CA ARG A 102 -3.67 11.75 6.18
C ARG A 102 -4.92 11.40 5.38
N LEU A 103 -5.50 10.21 5.60
CA LEU A 103 -6.76 9.81 4.98
C LEU A 103 -7.93 10.68 5.47
N PHE A 104 -7.85 11.21 6.69
CA PHE A 104 -8.88 12.04 7.32
C PHE A 104 -8.54 13.54 7.34
N ALA A 105 -7.59 14.00 6.53
CA ALA A 105 -7.23 15.42 6.45
C ALA A 105 -8.42 16.29 5.99
N TRP A 106 -8.58 17.47 6.60
CA TRP A 106 -9.67 18.42 6.34
C TRP A 106 -9.16 19.77 5.76
N PRO A 107 -9.92 20.48 4.91
CA PRO A 107 -11.11 20.04 4.19
C PRO A 107 -10.80 18.86 3.25
N PRO A 108 -11.76 17.93 3.06
CA PRO A 108 -11.51 16.64 2.42
C PRO A 108 -11.29 16.81 0.93
N VAL A 109 -11.98 17.75 0.30
CA VAL A 109 -11.87 18.05 -1.13
C VAL A 109 -11.74 19.56 -1.27
N ARG A 110 -10.67 20.02 -1.93
CA ARG A 110 -10.47 21.42 -2.30
C ARG A 110 -10.54 21.61 -3.81
N SER A 111 -10.42 20.53 -4.58
CA SER A 111 -10.43 20.51 -6.04
C SER A 111 -10.80 19.13 -6.60
N LEU A 112 -11.14 19.06 -7.89
CA LEU A 112 -11.34 17.79 -8.60
C LEU A 112 -10.09 16.89 -8.56
N VAL A 113 -8.90 17.50 -8.54
CA VAL A 113 -7.63 16.78 -8.41
C VAL A 113 -7.56 16.03 -7.09
N ASP A 114 -8.03 16.63 -5.98
CA ASP A 114 -8.05 15.95 -4.68
C ASP A 114 -9.02 14.75 -4.67
N VAL A 115 -10.13 14.84 -5.41
CA VAL A 115 -11.08 13.72 -5.55
C VAL A 115 -10.40 12.56 -6.26
N VAL A 116 -9.71 12.83 -7.38
CA VAL A 116 -9.00 11.80 -8.14
C VAL A 116 -7.86 11.21 -7.31
N GLU A 117 -7.10 12.03 -6.59
CA GLU A 117 -6.03 11.55 -5.71
C GLU A 117 -6.58 10.62 -4.61
N ARG A 118 -7.62 11.04 -3.89
CA ARG A 118 -8.24 10.23 -2.84
C ARG A 118 -8.90 8.97 -3.39
N GLY A 119 -9.59 9.07 -4.53
CA GLY A 119 -10.19 7.93 -5.21
C GLY A 119 -9.14 6.90 -5.60
N SER A 120 -8.00 7.33 -6.16
CA SER A 120 -6.89 6.45 -6.52
C SER A 120 -6.32 5.72 -5.29
N VAL A 121 -6.19 6.42 -4.16
CA VAL A 121 -5.72 5.84 -2.89
C VAL A 121 -6.75 4.84 -2.35
N ALA A 122 -8.05 5.16 -2.42
CA ALA A 122 -9.11 4.26 -1.98
C ALA A 122 -9.09 2.95 -2.77
N ILE A 123 -8.96 3.01 -4.10
CA ILE A 123 -8.83 1.83 -4.97
C ILE A 123 -7.56 1.05 -4.63
N LEU A 124 -6.43 1.73 -4.48
CA LEU A 124 -5.16 1.08 -4.12
C LEU A 124 -5.29 0.31 -2.81
N VAL A 125 -5.85 0.93 -1.77
CA VAL A 125 -5.98 0.32 -0.44
C VAL A 125 -6.97 -0.85 -0.47
N SER A 126 -8.15 -0.67 -1.07
CA SER A 126 -9.17 -1.73 -1.11
C SER A 126 -8.71 -2.93 -1.93
N ALA A 127 -8.15 -2.71 -3.13
CA ALA A 127 -7.65 -3.77 -3.99
C ALA A 127 -6.46 -4.50 -3.34
N SER A 128 -5.52 -3.77 -2.71
CA SER A 128 -4.38 -4.37 -2.01
C SER A 128 -4.81 -5.27 -0.86
N LEU A 129 -5.71 -4.78 0.00
CA LEU A 129 -6.20 -5.56 1.14
C LEU A 129 -6.97 -6.79 0.67
N LEU A 130 -7.85 -6.64 -0.33
CA LEU A 130 -8.58 -7.76 -0.90
C LEU A 130 -7.65 -8.80 -1.52
N GLN A 131 -6.67 -8.37 -2.32
CA GLN A 131 -5.67 -9.27 -2.94
C GLN A 131 -4.92 -10.09 -1.90
N LEU A 132 -4.42 -9.43 -0.85
CA LEU A 132 -3.62 -10.08 0.19
C LEU A 132 -4.46 -11.01 1.06
N VAL A 133 -5.64 -10.57 1.50
CA VAL A 133 -6.56 -11.40 2.28
C VAL A 133 -6.96 -12.63 1.48
N MET A 134 -7.36 -12.47 0.21
CA MET A 134 -7.68 -13.61 -0.65
C MET A 134 -6.51 -14.59 -0.78
N GLY A 135 -5.28 -14.08 -0.98
CA GLY A 135 -4.08 -14.91 -1.08
C GLY A 135 -3.79 -15.70 0.20
N VAL A 136 -3.90 -15.05 1.36
CA VAL A 136 -3.73 -15.70 2.67
C VAL A 136 -4.80 -16.76 2.90
N LEU A 137 -6.07 -16.46 2.62
CA LEU A 137 -7.15 -17.45 2.79
C LEU A 137 -7.02 -18.64 1.84
N ASN A 138 -6.48 -18.43 0.63
CA ASN A 138 -6.11 -19.51 -0.28
C ASN A 138 -5.04 -20.45 0.30
N THR A 139 -4.10 -19.97 1.12
CA THR A 139 -3.15 -20.89 1.80
C THR A 139 -3.83 -21.83 2.80
N PHE A 140 -4.98 -21.41 3.35
CA PHE A 140 -5.82 -22.23 4.22
C PHE A 140 -6.91 -22.99 3.46
N GLN A 141 -6.97 -22.85 2.13
CA GLN A 141 -8.03 -23.41 1.28
C GLN A 141 -9.45 -23.01 1.73
N TRP A 142 -9.58 -21.84 2.37
CA TRP A 142 -10.87 -21.32 2.83
C TRP A 142 -11.37 -20.23 1.88
N TYR A 143 -12.50 -20.50 1.22
CA TYR A 143 -13.09 -19.60 0.22
C TYR A 143 -14.50 -19.19 0.65
N PRO A 144 -14.67 -18.14 1.46
CA PRO A 144 -15.97 -17.64 1.88
C PRO A 144 -16.77 -16.94 0.75
N TRP A 145 -16.37 -17.11 -0.51
CA TRP A 145 -16.96 -16.49 -1.68
C TRP A 145 -17.29 -17.54 -2.76
N PRO A 146 -18.27 -17.26 -3.64
CA PRO A 146 -18.71 -18.22 -4.66
C PRO A 146 -17.88 -18.16 -5.97
N PHE A 147 -16.95 -17.23 -6.11
CA PHE A 147 -16.18 -17.01 -7.34
C PHE A 147 -14.81 -17.71 -7.36
N SER A 148 -14.23 -17.87 -8.55
CA SER A 148 -12.93 -18.51 -8.74
C SER A 148 -11.80 -17.68 -8.16
N PHE A 149 -11.08 -18.22 -7.18
CA PHE A 149 -9.88 -17.57 -6.64
C PHE A 149 -8.82 -17.29 -7.72
N PRO A 150 -8.34 -18.26 -8.53
CA PRO A 150 -7.26 -17.99 -9.49
C PRO A 150 -7.61 -16.89 -10.50
N ARG A 151 -8.84 -16.90 -11.03
CA ARG A 151 -9.30 -15.90 -12.00
C ARG A 151 -9.39 -14.52 -11.36
N THR A 152 -10.01 -14.41 -10.18
CA THR A 152 -10.19 -13.13 -9.49
C THR A 152 -8.85 -12.58 -9.00
N HIS A 153 -8.00 -13.43 -8.42
CA HIS A 153 -6.69 -13.04 -7.91
C HIS A 153 -5.75 -12.59 -9.04
N TRP A 154 -5.83 -13.22 -10.22
CA TRP A 154 -5.14 -12.77 -11.43
C TRP A 154 -5.62 -11.39 -11.87
N GLY A 155 -6.93 -11.20 -12.07
CA GLY A 155 -7.47 -9.91 -12.51
C GLY A 155 -7.21 -8.77 -11.52
N LEU A 156 -7.38 -9.04 -10.23
CA LEU A 156 -7.15 -8.06 -9.17
C LEU A 156 -5.67 -7.68 -9.03
N SER A 157 -4.72 -8.57 -9.37
CA SER A 157 -3.29 -8.23 -9.40
C SER A 157 -2.98 -7.09 -10.38
N TRP A 158 -3.62 -7.06 -11.55
CA TRP A 158 -3.48 -5.98 -12.52
C TRP A 158 -4.09 -4.67 -12.02
N VAL A 159 -5.22 -4.74 -11.31
CA VAL A 159 -5.84 -3.57 -10.66
C VAL A 159 -4.90 -2.99 -9.61
N VAL A 160 -4.29 -3.83 -8.77
CA VAL A 160 -3.32 -3.39 -7.75
C VAL A 160 -2.10 -2.74 -8.39
N VAL A 161 -1.48 -3.38 -9.39
CA VAL A 161 -0.29 -2.82 -10.07
C VAL A 161 -0.63 -1.53 -10.79
N GLY A 162 -1.78 -1.45 -11.47
CA GLY A 162 -2.27 -0.23 -12.09
C GLY A 162 -2.49 0.89 -11.08
N ALA A 163 -3.10 0.59 -9.92
CA ALA A 163 -3.31 1.55 -8.85
C ALA A 163 -1.99 2.03 -8.22
N ILE A 164 -1.00 1.14 -8.08
CA ILE A 164 0.36 1.52 -7.64
C ILE A 164 1.00 2.47 -8.66
N ALA A 165 0.91 2.17 -9.96
CA ALA A 165 1.47 3.01 -11.01
C ALA A 165 0.83 4.42 -11.01
N VAL A 166 -0.50 4.50 -10.90
CA VAL A 166 -1.23 5.78 -10.78
C VAL A 166 -0.80 6.52 -9.52
N HIS A 167 -0.71 5.83 -8.38
CA HIS A 167 -0.28 6.42 -7.11
C HIS A 167 1.13 7.02 -7.20
N LEU A 168 2.07 6.28 -7.81
CA LEU A 168 3.44 6.76 -8.04
C LEU A 168 3.46 7.93 -9.00
N GLY A 169 2.71 7.88 -10.11
CA GLY A 169 2.60 8.96 -11.08
C GLY A 169 2.13 10.28 -10.46
N ILE A 170 1.10 10.22 -9.60
CA ILE A 170 0.59 11.38 -8.87
C ILE A 170 1.65 11.95 -7.90
N LYS A 171 2.47 11.10 -7.28
CA LYS A 171 3.50 11.52 -6.31
C LYS A 171 4.84 11.90 -6.95
N LEU A 172 5.09 11.53 -8.19
CA LEU A 172 6.36 11.75 -8.88
C LEU A 172 6.80 13.23 -8.91
N PRO A 173 5.92 14.23 -9.14
CA PRO A 173 6.32 15.64 -9.11
C PRO A 173 6.84 16.09 -7.74
N LEU A 174 6.27 15.58 -6.65
CA LEU A 174 6.71 15.90 -5.29
C LEU A 174 8.10 15.30 -5.01
N ILE A 175 8.32 14.06 -5.44
CA ILE A 175 9.62 13.37 -5.33
C ILE A 175 10.69 14.14 -6.12
N ALA A 176 10.39 14.50 -7.36
CA ALA A 176 11.32 15.23 -8.22
C ALA A 176 11.65 16.63 -7.68
N ARG A 177 10.67 17.34 -7.08
CA ARG A 177 10.91 18.65 -6.43
C ARG A 177 11.83 18.54 -5.22
N HIS A 178 11.72 17.46 -4.45
CA HIS A 178 12.57 17.23 -3.29
C HIS A 178 14.02 17.01 -3.70
N TRP A 179 14.26 16.16 -4.71
CA TRP A 179 15.62 15.87 -5.21
C TRP A 179 16.28 17.10 -5.84
N ARG A 180 15.51 17.94 -6.55
CA ARG A 180 16.02 19.20 -7.10
C ARG A 180 16.41 20.23 -6.03
N ARG A 181 15.79 20.19 -4.85
CA ARG A 181 16.13 21.10 -3.73
C ARG A 181 17.40 20.67 -3.01
N GLU A 182 17.65 19.37 -2.88
CA GLU A 182 18.90 18.85 -2.30
C GLU A 182 20.11 19.06 -3.22
N ALA A 183 19.90 19.16 -4.54
CA ALA A 183 20.97 19.41 -5.51
C ALA A 183 21.41 20.87 -5.63
N ALA A 184 20.69 21.83 -5.01
CA ALA A 184 21.09 23.22 -5.00
C ALA A 184 22.26 23.41 -4.00
N PRO A 185 23.42 23.96 -4.41
CA PRO A 185 24.54 24.21 -3.51
C PRO A 185 24.09 25.09 -2.34
N GLN A 186 24.42 24.69 -1.10
CA GLN A 186 24.35 25.58 0.03
C GLN A 186 25.51 26.58 -0.12
N ASP A 187 25.20 27.85 -0.40
CA ASP A 187 26.20 28.90 -0.39
C ASP A 187 26.85 28.96 1.01
N PRO A 188 28.18 28.89 1.13
CA PRO A 188 28.84 29.04 2.41
C PRO A 188 28.78 30.52 2.82
N THR A 189 27.94 30.83 3.81
CA THR A 189 27.98 32.10 4.57
C THR A 189 28.86 31.95 5.80
#